data_AF-A0A9P3BNA8-F1
#
_entry.id   AF-A0A9P3BNA8-F1
#
_cell.length_a   1.000
_cell.length_b   1.000
_cell.length_c   1.000
_cell.angle_alpha   90.00
_cell.angle_beta   90.00
_cell.angle_gamma   90.00
#
_symmetry.space_group_name_H-M   'P 1'
#
loop_
_entity.id
_entity.type
_entity.pdbx_description
1 polymer ?
#
loop_
_entity_poly.entity_id
_entity_poly.type
_entity_poly.pdbx_seq_one_letter_code
_entity_poly.pdbx_strand_id
1 'polypeptide(L)'
;MAEPSDDIEAWASMESLYDKAIQSPSEITQDEKHSILEWPSLEQMEETSQKYVGKSLQDLIHTAANDPLALTYPECCLIKDDFHIFRSLDAVKYSNDRRKRMIERQDLWNKWQQARAAVLSPDELKALENVHEVFLEKQKAHAEPILKAAQRSNPHPPDWVQRILDREGKGWGYVIYRPSITHEDEGTKEAWRACWDNFNELLSFHPVMVIGGEEIQDSKTIDFVDYEPEVGEVDQLRKDFRDRRDGGGLKPGVLSNVFIIVPTECRDTYLREDRYAWAWAIDPDWSLPRPSADGYDGRVKVTWAQLFNKFYDLMSTKKVTLKDIWEEFHEVNEKLPEPLPGWLSTKLPKVVWPDN
;
A
#
# COMPACT_ATOMS: atom_id res chain seq x y z
N MET A 1 16.91 22.85 -8.31
CA MET A 1 16.60 21.81 -7.30
C MET A 1 17.56 20.67 -7.56
N ALA A 2 18.36 20.28 -6.57
CA ALA A 2 19.09 19.03 -6.64
C ALA A 2 18.06 17.91 -6.45
N GLU A 3 17.96 16.98 -7.40
CA GLU A 3 17.15 15.79 -7.21
C GLU A 3 17.74 14.97 -6.04
N PRO A 4 16.92 14.39 -5.15
CA PRO A 4 17.41 13.45 -4.14
C PRO A 4 18.25 12.39 -4.85
N SER A 5 19.50 12.19 -4.41
CA SER A 5 20.39 11.24 -5.07
C SER A 5 19.83 9.82 -4.90
N ASP A 6 19.38 9.24 -6.01
CA ASP A 6 18.73 7.95 -6.15
C ASP A 6 19.66 6.74 -5.95
N ASP A 7 20.94 6.98 -5.63
CA ASP A 7 21.99 5.96 -5.66
C ASP A 7 22.37 5.49 -4.25
N ILE A 8 22.27 4.17 -4.02
CA ILE A 8 22.76 3.53 -2.79
C ILE A 8 24.25 3.81 -2.61
N GLU A 9 25.01 3.95 -3.69
CA GLU A 9 26.42 4.34 -3.64
C GLU A 9 26.60 5.78 -3.17
N ALA A 10 25.74 6.70 -3.62
CA ALA A 10 25.74 8.08 -3.12
C ALA A 10 25.38 8.14 -1.63
N TRP A 11 24.42 7.34 -1.19
CA TRP A 11 24.07 7.26 0.23
C TRP A 11 25.20 6.61 1.06
N ALA A 12 25.90 5.61 0.52
CA ALA A 12 27.10 5.05 1.15
C ALA A 12 28.24 6.07 1.23
N SER A 13 28.36 6.99 0.28
CA SER A 13 29.36 8.06 0.31
C SER A 13 29.16 9.03 1.50
N MET A 14 27.96 9.08 2.08
CA MET A 14 27.61 9.90 3.24
C MET A 14 28.01 9.26 4.58
N GLU A 15 28.49 8.02 4.60
CA GLU A 15 28.79 7.29 5.84
C GLU A 15 29.77 8.05 6.74
N SER A 16 30.79 8.67 6.16
CA SER A 16 31.76 9.48 6.92
C SER A 16 31.11 10.70 7.60
N LEU A 17 30.08 11.29 6.98
CA LEU A 17 29.31 12.37 7.56
C LEU A 17 28.40 11.87 8.69
N TYR A 18 27.85 10.66 8.57
CA TYR A 18 27.08 10.04 9.66
C TYR A 18 27.98 9.75 10.87
N ASP A 19 29.19 9.24 10.64
CA ASP A 19 30.17 9.01 11.70
C ASP A 19 30.56 10.33 12.39
N LYS A 20 30.79 11.41 11.61
CA LYS A 20 31.04 12.76 12.15
C LYS A 20 29.88 13.22 13.03
N ALA A 21 28.63 13.04 12.59
CA ALA A 21 27.45 13.47 13.32
C ALA A 21 27.25 12.72 14.64
N ILE A 22 27.56 11.43 14.67
CA ILE A 22 27.47 10.59 15.87
C ILE A 22 28.58 10.95 16.87
N GLN A 23 29.81 11.18 16.41
CA GLN A 23 30.97 11.42 17.27
C GLN A 23 31.06 12.86 17.77
N SER A 24 30.74 13.83 16.91
CA SER A 24 30.92 15.26 17.14
C SER A 24 29.72 16.07 16.63
N PRO A 25 28.51 15.89 17.19
CA PRO A 25 27.29 16.54 16.68
C PRO A 25 27.37 18.08 16.68
N SER A 26 28.10 18.67 17.62
CA SER A 26 28.30 20.13 17.68
C SER A 26 29.19 20.69 16.56
N GLU A 27 29.93 19.84 15.83
CA GLU A 27 30.76 20.23 14.68
C GLU A 27 30.03 20.10 13.35
N ILE A 28 28.78 19.64 13.37
CA ILE A 28 27.92 19.54 12.20
C ILE A 28 27.42 20.94 11.82
N THR A 29 27.72 21.33 10.60
CA THR A 29 27.20 22.57 9.99
C THR A 29 25.73 22.42 9.62
N GLN A 30 25.04 23.54 9.39
CA GLN A 30 23.64 23.50 8.97
C GLN A 30 23.44 22.75 7.64
N ASP A 31 24.33 22.96 6.66
CA ASP A 31 24.26 22.28 5.36
C ASP A 31 24.51 20.77 5.49
N GLU A 32 25.44 20.37 6.35
CA GLU A 32 25.67 18.96 6.69
C GLU A 32 24.46 18.34 7.37
N LYS A 33 23.84 19.04 8.33
CA LYS A 33 22.59 18.60 8.97
C LYS A 33 21.50 18.37 7.93
N HIS A 34 21.28 19.33 7.03
CA HIS A 34 20.27 19.20 5.97
C HIS A 34 20.60 18.02 5.03
N SER A 35 21.87 17.80 4.73
CA SER A 35 22.30 16.65 3.92
C SER A 35 22.06 15.31 4.63
N ILE A 36 22.31 15.23 5.95
CA ILE A 36 22.01 14.04 6.76
C ILE A 36 20.50 13.79 6.82
N LEU A 37 19.70 14.84 7.03
CA LEU A 37 18.24 14.74 7.13
C LEU A 37 17.56 14.59 5.77
N GLU A 38 18.31 14.75 4.67
CA GLU A 38 17.80 14.88 3.31
C GLU A 38 16.78 16.02 3.16
N TRP A 39 16.91 17.06 3.98
CA TRP A 39 16.04 18.24 3.93
C TRP A 39 16.47 19.18 2.79
N PRO A 40 15.51 19.92 2.17
CA PRO A 40 15.84 21.04 1.29
C PRO A 40 16.71 22.08 2.00
N SER A 41 17.27 23.06 1.27
CA SER A 41 18.00 24.15 1.94
C SER A 41 17.09 24.91 2.90
N LEU A 42 17.67 25.56 3.92
CA LEU A 42 16.87 26.33 4.90
C LEU A 42 15.98 27.39 4.23
N GLU A 43 16.52 28.08 3.22
CA GLU A 43 15.77 29.05 2.41
C GLU A 43 14.57 28.40 1.70
N GLN A 44 14.76 27.20 1.13
CA GLN A 44 13.68 26.46 0.47
C GLN A 44 12.62 25.96 1.45
N MET A 45 13.03 25.49 2.64
CA MET A 45 12.10 25.06 3.69
C MET A 45 11.26 26.23 4.20
N GLU A 46 11.86 27.41 4.40
CA GLU A 46 11.15 28.64 4.78
C GLU A 46 10.20 29.08 3.66
N GLU A 47 10.66 29.13 2.41
CA GLU A 47 9.81 29.48 1.27
C GLU A 47 8.61 28.53 1.16
N THR A 48 8.85 27.23 1.29
CA THR A 48 7.82 26.19 1.17
C THR A 48 6.82 26.27 2.32
N SER A 49 7.29 26.41 3.56
CA SER A 49 6.42 26.57 4.73
C SER A 49 5.53 27.79 4.59
N GLN A 50 6.13 28.94 4.23
CA GLN A 50 5.38 30.17 4.06
C GLN A 50 4.37 30.10 2.90
N LYS A 51 4.77 29.48 1.78
CA LYS A 51 3.95 29.40 0.56
C LYS A 51 2.76 28.45 0.69
N TYR A 52 2.95 27.27 1.26
CA TYR A 52 1.94 26.20 1.24
C TYR A 52 1.12 26.11 2.53
N VAL A 53 1.68 26.53 3.67
CA VAL A 53 0.97 26.49 4.97
C VAL A 53 0.88 27.85 5.66
N GLY A 54 1.50 28.90 5.11
CA GLY A 54 1.36 30.26 5.61
C GLY A 54 2.05 30.52 6.95
N LYS A 55 2.98 29.64 7.36
CA LYS A 55 3.73 29.73 8.62
C LYS A 55 5.22 29.81 8.35
N SER A 56 5.96 30.45 9.25
CA SER A 56 7.41 30.32 9.30
C SER A 56 7.79 28.86 9.62
N LEU A 57 8.97 28.42 9.17
CA LEU A 57 9.47 27.09 9.49
C LEU A 57 9.55 26.88 11.02
N GLN A 58 10.03 27.90 11.74
CA GLN A 58 10.17 27.85 13.19
C GLN A 58 8.82 27.70 13.90
N ASP A 59 7.79 28.46 13.51
CA ASP A 59 6.46 28.35 14.11
C ASP A 59 5.82 26.99 13.81
N LEU A 60 6.04 26.46 12.60
CA LEU A 60 5.56 25.15 12.19
C LEU A 60 6.16 24.04 13.06
N ILE A 61 7.50 24.02 13.23
CA ILE A 61 8.20 23.05 14.08
C ILE A 61 7.77 23.21 15.55
N HIS A 62 7.69 24.45 16.05
CA HIS A 62 7.29 24.73 17.43
C HIS A 62 5.86 24.25 17.72
N THR A 63 4.92 24.50 16.78
CA THR A 63 3.54 24.01 16.88
C THR A 63 3.52 22.49 16.89
N ALA A 64 4.24 21.84 15.97
CA ALA A 64 4.28 20.39 15.92
C ALA A 64 4.88 19.76 17.19
N ALA A 65 5.89 20.38 17.79
CA ALA A 65 6.53 19.90 19.01
C ALA A 65 5.66 20.06 20.27
N ASN A 66 4.82 21.11 20.34
CA ASN A 66 4.14 21.50 21.58
C ASN A 66 2.62 21.38 21.54
N ASP A 67 2.01 21.47 20.36
CA ASP A 67 0.56 21.34 20.15
C ASP A 67 0.28 20.66 18.79
N PRO A 68 0.60 19.37 18.64
CA PRO A 68 0.41 18.66 17.37
C PRO A 68 -1.05 18.54 16.95
N LEU A 69 -1.99 18.63 17.89
CA LEU A 69 -3.42 18.64 17.60
C LEU A 69 -3.87 19.95 16.94
N ALA A 70 -3.13 21.05 17.07
CA ALA A 70 -3.39 22.28 16.34
C ALA A 70 -2.94 22.23 14.87
N LEU A 71 -2.14 21.23 14.47
CA LEU A 71 -1.71 21.08 13.08
C LEU A 71 -2.89 20.77 12.16
N THR A 72 -2.84 21.32 10.96
CA THR A 72 -3.70 20.97 9.83
C THR A 72 -3.08 19.81 9.04
N TYR A 73 -3.88 19.13 8.22
CA TYR A 73 -3.36 18.04 7.38
C TYR A 73 -2.21 18.46 6.44
N PRO A 74 -2.27 19.60 5.73
CA PRO A 74 -1.16 20.07 4.90
C PRO A 74 0.13 20.33 5.70
N GLU A 75 0.03 20.83 6.94
CA GLU A 75 1.18 21.03 7.82
C GLU A 75 1.80 19.70 8.24
N CYS A 76 0.98 18.71 8.59
CA CYS A 76 1.47 17.36 8.88
C CYS A 76 2.13 16.72 7.66
N CYS A 77 1.57 16.89 6.45
CA CYS A 77 2.18 16.40 5.20
C CYS A 77 3.58 17.00 5.00
N LEU A 78 3.72 18.32 5.16
CA LEU A 78 4.98 18.99 4.92
C LEU A 78 6.09 18.48 5.86
N ILE A 79 5.79 18.28 7.15
CA ILE A 79 6.76 17.74 8.12
C ILE A 79 7.05 16.26 7.84
N LYS A 80 6.01 15.46 7.59
CA LYS A 80 6.14 14.02 7.32
C LYS A 80 6.99 13.75 6.08
N ASP A 81 6.86 14.58 5.06
CA ASP A 81 7.56 14.46 3.79
C ASP A 81 8.87 15.27 3.79
N ASP A 82 9.45 15.51 4.97
CA ASP A 82 10.77 16.14 5.15
C ASP A 82 10.91 17.50 4.42
N PHE A 83 9.82 18.27 4.41
CA PHE A 83 9.68 19.59 3.79
C PHE A 83 9.78 19.61 2.25
N HIS A 84 9.73 18.45 1.61
CA HIS A 84 9.68 18.35 0.15
C HIS A 84 8.26 18.57 -0.37
N ILE A 85 8.17 19.16 -1.57
CA ILE A 85 6.93 19.21 -2.34
C ILE A 85 7.03 18.23 -3.49
N PHE A 86 6.43 17.06 -3.28
CA PHE A 86 6.41 15.99 -4.27
C PHE A 86 5.20 16.10 -5.19
N ARG A 87 5.35 15.66 -6.44
CA ARG A 87 4.21 15.21 -7.23
C ARG A 87 3.78 13.83 -6.70
N SER A 88 2.54 13.44 -6.95
CA SER A 88 1.96 12.22 -6.34
C SER A 88 2.79 10.96 -6.55
N LEU A 89 3.41 10.77 -7.71
CA LEU A 89 4.28 9.62 -7.97
C LEU A 89 5.68 9.76 -7.35
N ASP A 90 6.19 10.99 -7.24
CA ASP A 90 7.52 11.27 -6.68
C ASP A 90 7.54 10.95 -5.17
N ALA A 91 6.46 11.24 -4.45
CA ALA A 91 6.33 10.92 -3.02
C ALA A 91 6.38 9.41 -2.76
N VAL A 92 5.75 8.64 -3.66
CA VAL A 92 5.75 7.17 -3.60
C VAL A 92 7.15 6.64 -3.89
N LYS A 93 7.82 7.15 -4.94
CA LYS A 93 9.20 6.80 -5.26
C LYS A 93 10.13 7.09 -4.07
N TYR A 94 10.12 8.31 -3.57
CA TYR A 94 10.93 8.74 -2.42
C TYR A 94 10.76 7.83 -1.20
N SER A 95 9.51 7.48 -0.88
CA SER A 95 9.20 6.55 0.22
C SER A 95 9.71 5.13 -0.03
N ASN A 96 9.65 4.65 -1.28
CA ASN A 96 10.15 3.33 -1.66
C ASN A 96 11.69 3.29 -1.62
N ASP A 97 12.37 4.35 -2.05
CA ASP A 97 13.84 4.40 -2.07
C ASP A 97 14.44 4.35 -0.66
N ARG A 98 13.90 5.13 0.28
CA ARG A 98 14.30 5.05 1.70
C ARG A 98 14.09 3.66 2.29
N ARG A 99 12.98 3.03 1.92
CA ARG A 99 12.67 1.68 2.35
C ARG A 99 13.64 0.65 1.77
N LYS A 100 13.99 0.78 0.49
CA LYS A 100 15.00 -0.07 -0.16
C LYS A 100 16.33 0.02 0.59
N ARG A 101 16.77 1.23 0.92
CA ARG A 101 17.99 1.47 1.72
C ARG A 101 17.94 0.78 3.08
N MET A 102 16.80 0.87 3.77
CA MET A 102 16.56 0.16 5.04
C MET A 102 16.78 -1.35 4.89
N ILE A 103 16.22 -1.96 3.84
CA ILE A 103 16.27 -3.41 3.62
C ILE A 103 17.66 -3.87 3.13
N GLU A 104 18.23 -3.19 2.15
CA GLU A 104 19.47 -3.63 1.47
C GLU A 104 20.74 -3.29 2.26
N ARG A 105 20.70 -2.23 3.09
CA ARG A 105 21.84 -1.73 3.87
C ARG A 105 21.40 -1.36 5.29
N GLN A 106 20.86 -2.33 6.02
CA GLN A 106 20.39 -2.16 7.39
C GLN A 106 21.46 -1.58 8.34
N ASP A 107 22.74 -1.92 8.13
CA ASP A 107 23.89 -1.36 8.84
C ASP A 107 23.97 0.16 8.69
N LEU A 108 23.92 0.63 7.45
CA LEU A 108 24.00 2.04 7.10
C LEU A 108 22.72 2.78 7.51
N TRP A 109 21.56 2.12 7.42
CA TRP A 109 20.29 2.65 7.92
C TRP A 109 20.31 2.91 9.41
N ASN A 110 20.78 1.94 10.19
CA ASN A 110 20.89 2.10 11.64
C ASN A 110 21.88 3.22 12.00
N LYS A 111 22.97 3.38 11.24
CA LYS A 111 23.92 4.47 11.40
C LYS A 111 23.30 5.83 11.03
N TRP A 112 22.56 5.90 9.93
CA TRP A 112 21.83 7.10 9.51
C TRP A 112 20.80 7.54 10.55
N GLN A 113 20.04 6.61 11.13
CA GLN A 113 19.09 6.92 12.20
C GLN A 113 19.78 7.50 13.45
N GLN A 114 20.94 6.96 13.83
CA GLN A 114 21.75 7.51 14.92
C GLN A 114 22.26 8.92 14.61
N ALA A 115 22.79 9.14 13.40
CA ALA A 115 23.23 10.46 12.94
C ALA A 115 22.06 11.47 12.94
N ARG A 116 20.88 11.07 12.43
CA ARG A 116 19.65 11.86 12.43
C ARG A 116 19.24 12.28 13.84
N ALA A 117 19.21 11.36 14.79
CA ALA A 117 18.91 11.66 16.19
C ALA A 117 19.94 12.59 16.84
N ALA A 118 21.22 12.49 16.44
CA ALA A 118 22.30 13.33 16.99
C ALA A 118 22.26 14.79 16.52
N VAL A 119 21.73 15.07 15.32
CA VAL A 119 21.72 16.42 14.71
C VAL A 119 20.38 17.15 14.83
N LEU A 120 19.31 16.45 15.16
CA LEU A 120 18.01 17.06 15.43
C LEU A 120 18.04 17.80 16.77
N SER A 121 17.51 19.02 16.78
CA SER A 121 17.20 19.69 18.03
C SER A 121 16.06 18.96 18.76
N PRO A 122 15.90 19.16 20.09
CA PRO A 122 14.81 18.55 20.85
C PRO A 122 13.42 18.87 20.27
N ASP A 123 13.21 20.09 19.79
CA ASP A 123 11.93 20.50 19.21
C ASP A 123 11.68 19.84 17.85
N GLU A 124 12.69 19.73 16.98
CA GLU A 124 12.54 19.05 15.69
C GLU A 124 12.27 17.55 15.85
N LEU A 125 13.00 16.88 16.75
CA LEU A 125 12.77 15.46 17.03
C LEU A 125 11.33 15.22 17.52
N LYS A 126 10.90 16.00 18.51
CA LYS A 126 9.56 15.92 19.08
C LYS A 126 8.48 16.26 18.05
N ALA A 127 8.72 17.24 17.17
CA ALA A 127 7.82 17.56 16.07
C ALA A 127 7.61 16.38 15.12
N LEU A 128 8.68 15.68 14.74
CA LEU A 128 8.62 14.53 13.84
C LEU A 128 7.87 13.34 14.46
N GLU A 129 8.14 13.06 15.75
CA GLU A 129 7.45 12.02 16.52
C GLU A 129 5.95 12.33 16.64
N ASN A 130 5.61 13.54 17.09
CA ASN A 130 4.22 13.94 17.27
C ASN A 130 3.43 13.94 15.95
N VAL A 131 4.05 14.37 14.84
CA VAL A 131 3.40 14.32 13.53
C VAL A 131 3.09 12.88 13.13
N HIS A 132 3.98 11.93 13.39
CA HIS A 132 3.72 10.52 13.12
C HIS A 132 2.48 10.01 13.86
N GLU A 133 2.31 10.40 15.13
CA GLU A 133 1.17 10.01 15.95
C GLU A 133 -0.17 10.59 15.45
N VAL A 134 -0.20 11.88 15.09
CA VAL A 134 -1.46 12.56 14.72
C VAL A 134 -1.82 12.46 13.24
N PHE A 135 -0.88 12.09 12.36
CA PHE A 135 -1.05 12.17 10.91
C PHE A 135 -2.28 11.40 10.39
N LEU A 136 -2.50 10.17 10.87
CA LEU A 136 -3.60 9.33 10.41
C LEU A 136 -4.97 9.94 10.73
N GLU A 137 -5.14 10.50 11.92
CA GLU A 137 -6.38 11.17 12.31
C GLU A 137 -6.61 12.43 11.48
N LYS A 138 -5.56 13.23 11.26
CA LYS A 138 -5.61 14.44 10.42
C LYS A 138 -5.96 14.11 8.97
N GLN A 139 -5.41 13.03 8.43
CA GLN A 139 -5.74 12.54 7.10
C GLN A 139 -7.22 12.16 6.99
N LYS A 140 -7.74 11.38 7.95
CA LYS A 140 -9.16 11.00 7.99
C LYS A 140 -10.07 12.23 8.05
N ALA A 141 -9.79 13.16 8.97
CA ALA A 141 -10.57 14.39 9.14
C ALA A 141 -10.53 15.29 7.89
N HIS A 142 -9.42 15.32 7.16
CA HIS A 142 -9.30 16.05 5.90
C HIS A 142 -10.06 15.38 4.74
N ALA A 143 -10.04 14.04 4.68
CA ALA A 143 -10.71 13.28 3.62
C ALA A 143 -12.24 13.21 3.80
N GLU A 144 -12.73 13.20 5.04
CA GLU A 144 -14.15 13.00 5.35
C GLU A 144 -15.09 14.03 4.68
N PRO A 145 -14.83 15.36 4.68
CA PRO A 145 -15.67 16.33 3.98
C PRO A 145 -15.68 16.11 2.46
N ILE A 146 -14.53 15.74 1.88
CA ILE A 146 -14.40 15.46 0.44
C ILE A 146 -15.25 14.24 0.09
N LEU A 147 -15.20 13.20 0.92
CA LEU A 147 -16.03 12.01 0.80
C LEU A 147 -17.51 12.32 0.95
N LYS A 148 -17.91 13.09 1.96
CA LYS A 148 -19.29 13.53 2.16
C LYS A 148 -19.79 14.39 1.01
N ALA A 149 -18.95 15.24 0.43
CA ALA A 149 -19.30 16.05 -0.73
C ALA A 149 -19.48 15.17 -1.98
N ALA A 150 -18.58 14.21 -2.20
CA ALA A 150 -18.70 13.22 -3.27
C ALA A 150 -19.99 12.39 -3.13
N GLN A 151 -20.31 11.95 -1.91
CA GLN A 151 -21.56 11.28 -1.57
C GLN A 151 -22.80 12.13 -1.88
N ARG A 152 -22.76 13.43 -1.58
CA ARG A 152 -23.88 14.33 -1.92
C ARG A 152 -24.07 14.52 -3.42
N SER A 153 -22.98 14.53 -4.19
CA SER A 153 -23.03 14.68 -5.64
C SER A 153 -23.48 13.42 -6.38
N ASN A 154 -23.31 12.24 -5.76
CA ASN A 154 -23.81 10.98 -6.28
C ASN A 154 -24.39 10.16 -5.11
N PRO A 155 -25.69 10.32 -4.81
CA PRO A 155 -26.30 9.67 -3.64
C PRO A 155 -26.38 8.14 -3.78
N HIS A 156 -26.07 7.61 -4.96
CA HIS A 156 -26.16 6.19 -5.24
C HIS A 156 -24.79 5.53 -5.10
N PRO A 157 -24.72 4.41 -4.36
CA PRO A 157 -23.50 3.62 -4.32
C PRO A 157 -23.21 3.05 -5.72
N PRO A 158 -21.93 2.76 -6.05
CA PRO A 158 -21.60 2.14 -7.33
C PRO A 158 -22.37 0.84 -7.56
N ASP A 159 -22.65 0.49 -8.82
CA ASP A 159 -23.48 -0.68 -9.17
C ASP A 159 -23.09 -1.96 -8.43
N TRP A 160 -21.79 -2.20 -8.24
CA TRP A 160 -21.30 -3.39 -7.57
C TRP A 160 -21.69 -3.42 -6.08
N VAL A 161 -21.67 -2.26 -5.41
CA VAL A 161 -22.11 -2.10 -4.02
C VAL A 161 -23.63 -2.19 -3.92
N GLN A 162 -24.34 -1.49 -4.82
CA GLN A 162 -25.81 -1.54 -4.85
C GLN A 162 -26.32 -2.98 -5.00
N ARG A 163 -25.71 -3.77 -5.90
CA ARG A 163 -26.03 -5.20 -6.08
C ARG A 163 -25.79 -6.06 -4.84
N ILE A 164 -24.84 -5.67 -3.98
CA ILE A 164 -24.59 -6.37 -2.71
C ILE A 164 -25.67 -5.97 -1.71
N LEU A 165 -25.99 -4.67 -1.60
CA LEU A 165 -26.99 -4.14 -0.70
C LEU A 165 -28.40 -4.70 -0.99
N ASP A 166 -28.73 -4.89 -2.26
CA ASP A 166 -30.03 -5.41 -2.72
C ASP A 166 -30.16 -6.94 -2.56
N ARG A 167 -29.05 -7.64 -2.29
CA ARG A 167 -29.03 -9.11 -2.20
C ARG A 167 -29.40 -9.59 -0.80
N GLU A 168 -30.20 -10.64 -0.73
CA GLU A 168 -30.45 -11.37 0.51
C GLU A 168 -29.16 -11.98 1.07
N GLY A 169 -28.86 -11.72 2.34
CA GLY A 169 -27.62 -12.14 3.01
C GLY A 169 -26.40 -11.26 2.73
N LYS A 170 -26.46 -10.37 1.72
CA LYS A 170 -25.43 -9.36 1.39
C LYS A 170 -23.99 -9.89 1.21
N GLY A 171 -23.79 -11.20 1.12
CA GLY A 171 -22.47 -11.81 1.04
C GLY A 171 -21.69 -11.33 -0.18
N TRP A 172 -20.39 -11.11 -0.04
CA TRP A 172 -19.48 -10.80 -1.16
C TRP A 172 -18.03 -11.14 -0.85
N GLY A 173 -17.29 -11.75 -1.80
CA GLY A 173 -15.85 -11.95 -1.63
C GLY A 173 -15.28 -13.06 -2.52
N TYR A 174 -14.39 -13.88 -1.96
CA TYR A 174 -13.53 -14.79 -2.73
C TYR A 174 -13.43 -16.18 -2.08
N VAL A 175 -13.13 -17.19 -2.90
CA VAL A 175 -12.43 -18.39 -2.43
C VAL A 175 -10.94 -18.05 -2.36
N ILE A 176 -10.32 -18.35 -1.22
CA ILE A 176 -8.89 -18.11 -0.98
C ILE A 176 -8.22 -19.45 -0.67
N TYR A 177 -7.38 -19.91 -1.57
CA TYR A 177 -6.52 -21.06 -1.38
C TYR A 177 -5.25 -20.64 -0.65
N ARG A 178 -4.91 -21.37 0.41
CA ARG A 178 -3.70 -21.14 1.20
C ARG A 178 -3.00 -22.46 1.50
N PRO A 179 -1.67 -22.47 1.66
CA PRO A 179 -0.95 -23.69 1.98
C PRO A 179 -1.36 -24.21 3.36
N SER A 180 -1.50 -25.53 3.46
CA SER A 180 -1.66 -26.25 4.72
C SER A 180 -0.39 -26.07 5.55
N ILE A 181 -0.54 -25.54 6.77
CA ILE A 181 0.59 -25.33 7.69
C ILE A 181 0.72 -26.45 8.74
N THR A 182 -0.01 -27.55 8.53
CA THR A 182 -0.15 -28.62 9.52
C THR A 182 1.18 -29.32 9.83
N HIS A 183 2.04 -29.43 8.82
CA HIS A 183 3.32 -30.14 8.90
C HIS A 183 4.55 -29.23 8.97
N GLU A 184 4.34 -27.91 9.00
CA GLU A 184 5.40 -26.91 9.09
C GLU A 184 6.02 -26.84 10.50
N ASP A 185 7.23 -26.30 10.60
CA ASP A 185 7.85 -25.99 11.90
C ASP A 185 7.09 -24.84 12.61
N GLU A 186 7.24 -24.72 13.94
CA GLU A 186 6.51 -23.70 14.70
C GLU A 186 6.83 -22.28 14.24
N GLY A 187 8.09 -21.96 13.91
CA GLY A 187 8.48 -20.63 13.43
C GLY A 187 7.75 -20.26 12.15
N THR A 188 7.61 -21.22 11.23
CA THR A 188 6.80 -21.07 10.02
C THR A 188 5.31 -20.88 10.33
N LYS A 189 4.76 -21.59 11.31
CA LYS A 189 3.36 -21.39 11.74
C LYS A 189 3.14 -20.01 12.36
N GLU A 190 4.05 -19.53 13.21
CA GLU A 190 3.99 -18.17 13.76
C GLU A 190 3.97 -17.11 12.65
N ALA A 191 4.85 -17.24 11.67
CA ALA A 191 4.93 -16.36 10.51
C ALA A 191 3.61 -16.31 9.72
N TRP A 192 2.97 -17.46 9.51
CA TRP A 192 1.65 -17.54 8.90
C TRP A 192 0.56 -16.92 9.76
N ARG A 193 0.54 -17.18 11.08
CA ARG A 193 -0.42 -16.54 12.01
C ARG A 193 -0.33 -15.01 11.90
N ALA A 194 0.88 -14.44 11.96
CA ALA A 194 1.08 -12.99 11.84
C ALA A 194 0.60 -12.43 10.50
N CYS A 195 0.87 -13.14 9.39
CA CYS A 195 0.38 -12.78 8.06
C CYS A 195 -1.17 -12.77 8.03
N TRP A 196 -1.81 -13.77 8.64
CA TRP A 196 -3.27 -13.88 8.69
C TRP A 196 -3.93 -12.87 9.63
N ASP A 197 -3.34 -12.56 10.77
CA ASP A 197 -3.86 -11.55 11.68
C ASP A 197 -3.92 -10.19 10.98
N ASN A 198 -2.88 -9.84 10.21
CA ASN A 198 -2.89 -8.64 9.38
C ASN A 198 -3.88 -8.72 8.21
N PHE A 199 -4.02 -9.89 7.57
CA PHE A 199 -5.06 -10.07 6.55
C PHE A 199 -6.44 -9.78 7.14
N ASN A 200 -6.73 -10.35 8.31
CA ASN A 200 -7.99 -10.17 9.02
C ASN A 200 -8.22 -8.72 9.44
N GLU A 201 -7.18 -8.00 9.85
CA GLU A 201 -7.26 -6.55 10.06
C GLU A 201 -7.66 -5.83 8.77
N LEU A 202 -7.05 -6.17 7.63
CA LEU A 202 -7.42 -5.58 6.34
C LEU A 202 -8.84 -5.94 5.90
N LEU A 203 -9.33 -7.12 6.26
CA LEU A 203 -10.73 -7.49 6.05
C LEU A 203 -11.70 -6.66 6.88
N SER A 204 -11.28 -6.18 8.05
CA SER A 204 -12.09 -5.31 8.90
C SER A 204 -12.28 -3.91 8.31
N PHE A 205 -11.43 -3.46 7.37
CA PHE A 205 -11.65 -2.16 6.72
C PHE A 205 -12.76 -2.25 5.68
N HIS A 206 -13.72 -1.33 5.70
CA HIS A 206 -14.62 -1.15 4.57
C HIS A 206 -13.85 -0.75 3.30
N PRO A 207 -14.42 -0.97 2.10
CA PRO A 207 -13.90 -0.38 0.87
C PRO A 207 -13.72 1.13 1.03
N VAL A 208 -12.45 1.55 1.07
CA VAL A 208 -12.08 2.95 1.33
C VAL A 208 -12.49 3.82 0.15
N MET A 209 -13.09 4.98 0.44
CA MET A 209 -13.61 5.94 -0.53
C MET A 209 -14.74 5.44 -1.44
N VAL A 210 -15.49 4.42 -1.02
CA VAL A 210 -16.64 3.88 -1.76
C VAL A 210 -17.93 4.17 -1.01
N ILE A 211 -18.88 4.83 -1.68
CA ILE A 211 -20.23 5.07 -1.16
C ILE A 211 -20.92 3.72 -0.94
N GLY A 212 -21.52 3.50 0.23
CA GLY A 212 -22.11 2.21 0.60
C GLY A 212 -21.11 1.18 1.12
N GLY A 213 -19.81 1.52 1.19
CA GLY A 213 -18.74 0.61 1.59
C GLY A 213 -18.83 0.17 3.05
N GLU A 214 -19.19 1.08 3.96
CA GLU A 214 -19.37 0.77 5.38
C GLU A 214 -20.53 -0.23 5.57
N GLU A 215 -21.62 -0.05 4.83
CA GLU A 215 -22.83 -0.86 4.91
C GLU A 215 -22.65 -2.30 4.41
N ILE A 216 -21.62 -2.55 3.60
CA ILE A 216 -21.26 -3.89 3.12
C ILE A 216 -20.03 -4.48 3.84
N GLN A 217 -19.41 -3.76 4.76
CA GLN A 217 -18.18 -4.19 5.43
C GLN A 217 -18.34 -5.57 6.09
N ASP A 218 -19.39 -5.70 6.91
CA ASP A 218 -19.62 -6.90 7.72
C ASP A 218 -20.19 -8.08 6.92
N SER A 219 -20.48 -7.87 5.63
CA SER A 219 -21.00 -8.92 4.75
C SER A 219 -19.92 -9.54 3.83
N LYS A 220 -18.64 -9.20 4.06
CA LYS A 220 -17.52 -9.89 3.40
C LYS A 220 -17.56 -11.39 3.68
N THR A 221 -17.43 -12.17 2.62
CA THR A 221 -17.48 -13.63 2.65
C THR A 221 -16.19 -14.17 2.08
N ILE A 222 -15.46 -14.90 2.92
CA ILE A 222 -14.24 -15.61 2.53
C ILE A 222 -14.43 -17.10 2.74
N ASP A 223 -14.05 -17.85 1.71
CA ASP A 223 -13.98 -19.30 1.79
C ASP A 223 -12.51 -19.74 1.72
N PHE A 224 -11.92 -20.00 2.88
CA PHE A 224 -10.56 -20.50 2.95
C PHE A 224 -10.52 -21.99 2.61
N VAL A 225 -9.61 -22.35 1.71
CA VAL A 225 -9.35 -23.74 1.32
C VAL A 225 -7.87 -24.03 1.50
N ASP A 226 -7.55 -24.98 2.37
CA ASP A 226 -6.17 -25.40 2.57
C ASP A 226 -5.76 -26.36 1.44
N TYR A 227 -4.54 -26.20 0.92
CA TYR A 227 -3.96 -27.11 -0.07
C TYR A 227 -2.54 -27.52 0.32
N GLU A 228 -2.12 -28.72 -0.10
CA GLU A 228 -0.75 -29.19 0.13
C GLU A 228 0.17 -28.67 -0.99
N PRO A 229 1.23 -27.88 -0.68
CA PRO A 229 2.10 -27.24 -1.68
C PRO A 229 2.78 -28.22 -2.62
N GLU A 230 3.11 -29.41 -2.11
CA GLU A 230 3.81 -30.48 -2.83
C GLU A 230 2.93 -31.19 -3.88
N VAL A 231 1.61 -31.00 -3.79
CA VAL A 231 0.59 -31.67 -4.62
C VAL A 231 -0.17 -30.67 -5.50
N GLY A 232 -0.11 -29.37 -5.17
CA GLY A 232 -0.96 -28.34 -5.78
C GLY A 232 -0.29 -27.56 -6.91
N GLU A 233 -0.22 -28.11 -8.11
CA GLU A 233 -0.11 -27.26 -9.31
C GLU A 233 -1.37 -26.40 -9.45
N VAL A 234 -1.22 -25.16 -9.94
CA VAL A 234 -2.33 -24.20 -10.10
C VAL A 234 -3.51 -24.82 -10.86
N ASP A 235 -3.26 -25.72 -11.80
CA ASP A 235 -4.29 -26.41 -12.58
C ASP A 235 -5.19 -27.33 -11.73
N GLN A 236 -4.66 -27.94 -10.67
CA GLN A 236 -5.44 -28.73 -9.73
C GLN A 236 -6.35 -27.82 -8.89
N LEU A 237 -5.89 -26.64 -8.51
CA LEU A 237 -6.70 -25.64 -7.80
C LEU A 237 -7.77 -25.06 -8.71
N ARG A 238 -7.45 -24.79 -9.99
CA ARG A 238 -8.44 -24.39 -11.00
C ARG A 238 -9.52 -25.46 -11.14
N LYS A 239 -9.14 -26.74 -11.19
CA LYS A 239 -10.10 -27.85 -11.26
C LYS A 239 -11.00 -27.91 -10.03
N ASP A 240 -10.43 -27.91 -8.82
CA ASP A 240 -11.20 -27.91 -7.58
C ASP A 240 -12.18 -26.72 -7.51
N PHE A 241 -11.72 -25.52 -7.88
CA PHE A 241 -12.57 -24.34 -7.91
C PHE A 241 -13.73 -24.48 -8.92
N ARG A 242 -13.46 -24.98 -10.14
CA ARG A 242 -14.51 -25.24 -11.14
C ARG A 242 -15.51 -26.27 -10.65
N ASP A 243 -15.04 -27.37 -10.05
CA ASP A 243 -15.91 -28.42 -9.51
C ASP A 243 -16.84 -27.85 -8.42
N ARG A 244 -16.31 -26.97 -7.53
CA ARG A 244 -17.12 -26.25 -6.52
C ARG A 244 -18.12 -25.29 -7.16
N ARG A 245 -17.68 -24.49 -8.13
CA ARG A 245 -18.50 -23.52 -8.85
C ARG A 245 -19.66 -24.20 -9.55
N ASP A 246 -19.35 -25.21 -10.36
CA ASP A 246 -20.31 -25.87 -11.24
C ASP A 246 -21.25 -26.79 -10.44
N GLY A 247 -20.79 -27.29 -9.29
CA GLY A 247 -21.60 -28.01 -8.31
C GLY A 247 -22.45 -27.11 -7.39
N GLY A 248 -22.38 -25.78 -7.50
CA GLY A 248 -23.12 -24.85 -6.65
C GLY A 248 -22.60 -24.78 -5.19
N GLY A 249 -21.37 -25.20 -4.95
CA GLY A 249 -20.73 -25.22 -3.64
C GLY A 249 -20.10 -23.90 -3.19
N LEU A 250 -20.13 -22.86 -4.03
CA LEU A 250 -19.66 -21.53 -3.63
C LEU A 250 -20.64 -20.86 -2.66
N LYS A 251 -20.10 -20.23 -1.62
CA LYS A 251 -20.90 -19.42 -0.70
C LYS A 251 -21.59 -18.27 -1.46
N PRO A 252 -22.83 -17.90 -1.12
CA PRO A 252 -23.51 -16.75 -1.72
C PRO A 252 -22.64 -15.48 -1.62
N GLY A 253 -22.41 -14.79 -2.74
CA GLY A 253 -21.52 -13.62 -2.73
C GLY A 253 -20.14 -13.81 -3.32
N VAL A 254 -19.63 -15.03 -3.26
CA VAL A 254 -18.28 -15.33 -3.72
C VAL A 254 -18.22 -15.27 -5.24
N LEU A 255 -17.19 -14.60 -5.77
CA LEU A 255 -16.99 -14.49 -7.21
C LEU A 255 -16.71 -15.86 -7.82
N SER A 256 -17.34 -16.13 -8.98
CA SER A 256 -17.25 -17.40 -9.68
C SER A 256 -16.28 -17.38 -10.87
N ASN A 257 -15.74 -16.20 -11.20
CA ASN A 257 -14.85 -15.96 -12.34
C ASN A 257 -13.40 -15.70 -11.92
N VAL A 258 -13.10 -15.73 -10.62
CA VAL A 258 -11.76 -15.55 -10.07
C VAL A 258 -11.66 -16.17 -8.69
N PHE A 259 -10.52 -16.77 -8.38
CA PHE A 259 -10.17 -17.15 -7.01
C PHE A 259 -8.77 -16.65 -6.67
N ILE A 260 -8.46 -16.64 -5.38
CA ILE A 260 -7.20 -16.11 -4.87
C ILE A 260 -6.33 -17.27 -4.37
N ILE A 261 -5.04 -17.23 -4.66
CA ILE A 261 -4.03 -18.08 -4.02
C ILE A 261 -3.10 -17.18 -3.22
N VAL A 262 -2.85 -17.56 -1.98
CA VAL A 262 -1.89 -16.89 -1.11
C VAL A 262 -0.74 -17.86 -0.85
N PRO A 263 0.32 -17.84 -1.69
CA PRO A 263 1.43 -18.77 -1.55
C PRO A 263 2.42 -18.27 -0.48
N THR A 264 3.41 -19.08 -0.13
CA THR A 264 4.41 -18.75 0.91
C THR A 264 5.18 -17.46 0.62
N GLU A 265 5.41 -17.12 -0.65
CA GLU A 265 6.06 -15.88 -1.03
C GLU A 265 5.22 -14.63 -0.68
N CYS A 266 3.89 -14.76 -0.61
CA CYS A 266 3.02 -13.69 -0.09
C CYS A 266 3.29 -13.43 1.39
N ARG A 267 3.45 -14.47 2.20
CA ARG A 267 3.80 -14.33 3.62
C ARG A 267 5.17 -13.68 3.77
N ASP A 268 6.14 -14.10 2.97
CA ASP A 268 7.52 -13.58 3.09
C ASP A 268 7.62 -12.11 2.66
N THR A 269 6.86 -11.69 1.66
CA THR A 269 6.74 -10.26 1.31
C THR A 269 6.14 -9.45 2.46
N TYR A 270 5.06 -9.95 3.09
CA TYR A 270 4.50 -9.31 4.27
C TYR A 270 5.52 -9.13 5.42
N LEU A 271 6.29 -10.17 5.73
CA LEU A 271 7.28 -10.13 6.83
C LEU A 271 8.45 -9.18 6.57
N ARG A 272 8.69 -8.79 5.31
CA ARG A 272 9.69 -7.77 4.94
C ARG A 272 9.19 -6.34 5.17
N GLU A 273 8.06 -6.21 5.86
CA GLU A 273 7.25 -5.01 6.05
C GLU A 273 6.83 -4.35 4.74
N ASP A 274 7.04 -5.00 3.58
CA ASP A 274 6.79 -4.41 2.27
C ASP A 274 5.31 -4.05 2.19
N ARG A 275 5.02 -2.77 1.91
CA ARG A 275 3.65 -2.22 2.00
C ARG A 275 2.73 -2.81 0.91
N TYR A 276 3.15 -3.91 0.28
CA TYR A 276 2.58 -4.47 -0.92
C TYR A 276 2.45 -5.99 -0.81
N ALA A 277 2.01 -6.49 0.35
CA ALA A 277 1.48 -7.84 0.47
C ALA A 277 0.50 -8.10 -0.70
N TRP A 278 0.77 -9.17 -1.44
CA TRP A 278 0.13 -9.46 -2.71
C TRP A 278 -0.30 -10.91 -2.75
N ALA A 279 -1.41 -11.19 -3.41
CA ALA A 279 -1.88 -12.54 -3.68
C ALA A 279 -1.98 -12.77 -5.19
N TRP A 280 -2.00 -14.02 -5.61
CA TRP A 280 -2.32 -14.35 -6.98
C TRP A 280 -3.84 -14.37 -7.14
N ALA A 281 -4.37 -13.55 -8.04
CA ALA A 281 -5.69 -13.78 -8.61
C ALA A 281 -5.55 -14.73 -9.80
N ILE A 282 -6.42 -15.74 -9.86
CA ILE A 282 -6.35 -16.82 -10.84
C ILE A 282 -7.61 -16.84 -11.68
N ASP A 283 -7.43 -16.91 -13.00
CA ASP A 283 -8.49 -17.22 -13.94
C ASP A 283 -8.78 -18.73 -13.86
N PRO A 284 -9.97 -19.13 -13.36
CA PRO A 284 -10.33 -20.54 -13.23
C PRO A 284 -10.55 -21.21 -14.59
N ASP A 285 -10.83 -20.45 -15.65
CA ASP A 285 -11.18 -20.97 -16.97
C ASP A 285 -9.99 -20.88 -17.95
N TRP A 286 -8.81 -20.45 -17.48
CA TRP A 286 -7.58 -20.51 -18.26
C TRP A 286 -7.23 -21.96 -18.64
N SER A 287 -7.09 -22.19 -19.95
CA SER A 287 -7.00 -23.54 -20.52
C SER A 287 -5.65 -23.89 -21.14
N LEU A 288 -4.71 -22.94 -21.24
CA LEU A 288 -3.42 -23.19 -21.86
C LEU A 288 -2.43 -23.76 -20.83
N PRO A 289 -1.71 -24.85 -21.15
CA PRO A 289 -0.71 -25.44 -20.25
C PRO A 289 0.57 -24.58 -20.14
N ARG A 290 0.65 -23.50 -20.92
CA ARG A 290 1.78 -22.57 -20.97
C ARG A 290 1.26 -21.14 -21.07
N PRO A 291 2.08 -20.14 -20.69
CA PRO A 291 1.77 -18.75 -20.98
C PRO A 291 1.40 -18.55 -22.46
N SER A 292 0.48 -17.63 -22.76
CA SER A 292 0.20 -17.19 -24.12
C SER A 292 1.40 -16.48 -24.74
N ALA A 293 1.31 -16.15 -26.03
CA ALA A 293 2.40 -15.50 -26.77
C ALA A 293 2.88 -14.18 -26.15
N ASP A 294 2.01 -13.49 -25.41
CA ASP A 294 2.30 -12.27 -24.66
C ASP A 294 2.85 -12.54 -23.25
N GLY A 295 2.85 -13.79 -22.77
CA GLY A 295 3.36 -14.17 -21.45
C GLY A 295 2.29 -14.28 -20.36
N TYR A 296 1.01 -14.03 -20.66
CA TYR A 296 -0.07 -14.24 -19.71
C TYR A 296 -0.36 -15.73 -19.47
N ASP A 297 -0.47 -16.17 -18.23
CA ASP A 297 -0.65 -17.60 -17.87
C ASP A 297 -1.91 -17.87 -17.03
N GLY A 298 -2.89 -16.97 -17.11
CA GLY A 298 -4.11 -17.05 -16.32
C GLY A 298 -3.94 -16.57 -14.88
N ARG A 299 -2.89 -15.81 -14.56
CA ARG A 299 -2.61 -15.30 -13.21
C ARG A 299 -2.22 -13.83 -13.25
N VAL A 300 -2.61 -13.09 -12.22
CA VAL A 300 -2.16 -11.70 -11.99
C VAL A 300 -1.93 -11.47 -10.51
N LYS A 301 -0.87 -10.72 -10.17
CA LYS A 301 -0.63 -10.34 -8.77
C LYS A 301 -1.51 -9.15 -8.41
N VAL A 302 -2.20 -9.23 -7.28
CA VAL A 302 -3.08 -8.18 -6.76
C VAL A 302 -2.71 -7.89 -5.31
N THR A 303 -2.60 -6.62 -4.96
CA THR A 303 -2.31 -6.23 -3.58
C THR A 303 -3.54 -6.44 -2.69
N TRP A 304 -3.32 -6.79 -1.42
CA TRP A 304 -4.40 -7.05 -0.48
C TRP A 304 -5.36 -5.86 -0.34
N ALA A 305 -4.83 -4.64 -0.36
CA ALA A 305 -5.61 -3.40 -0.31
C ALA A 305 -6.57 -3.24 -1.51
N GLN A 306 -6.23 -3.79 -2.68
CA GLN A 306 -7.06 -3.69 -3.88
C GLN A 306 -8.06 -4.83 -4.02
N LEU A 307 -7.81 -6.00 -3.41
CA LEU A 307 -8.67 -7.20 -3.52
C LEU A 307 -10.14 -6.88 -3.21
N PHE A 308 -10.42 -6.20 -2.11
CA PHE A 308 -11.79 -5.88 -1.66
C PHE A 308 -12.26 -4.47 -2.06
N ASN A 309 -11.54 -3.81 -2.96
CA ASN A 309 -11.91 -2.49 -3.46
C ASN A 309 -12.05 -2.53 -4.98
N LYS A 310 -11.13 -1.92 -5.73
CA LYS A 310 -11.25 -1.81 -7.18
C LYS A 310 -11.21 -3.15 -7.89
N PHE A 311 -10.45 -4.12 -7.40
CA PHE A 311 -10.38 -5.44 -8.02
C PHE A 311 -11.73 -6.16 -7.97
N TYR A 312 -12.41 -6.11 -6.81
CA TYR A 312 -13.75 -6.69 -6.68
C TYR A 312 -14.77 -6.00 -7.59
N ASP A 313 -14.76 -4.66 -7.67
CA ASP A 313 -15.61 -3.91 -8.62
C ASP A 313 -15.46 -4.45 -10.04
N LEU A 314 -14.24 -4.49 -10.55
CA LEU A 314 -13.93 -4.93 -11.90
C LEU A 314 -14.37 -6.38 -12.17
N MET A 315 -14.03 -7.29 -11.27
CA MET A 315 -14.33 -8.72 -11.46
C MET A 315 -15.82 -9.03 -11.25
N SER A 316 -16.49 -8.38 -10.30
CA SER A 316 -17.93 -8.58 -10.03
C SER A 316 -18.84 -7.99 -11.10
N THR A 317 -18.42 -6.87 -11.71
CA THR A 317 -19.14 -6.25 -12.83
C THR A 317 -18.82 -6.89 -14.17
N LYS A 318 -17.78 -7.72 -14.25
CA LYS A 318 -17.26 -8.29 -15.50
C LYS A 318 -16.92 -7.21 -16.55
N LYS A 319 -16.56 -6.00 -16.08
CA LYS A 319 -16.17 -4.87 -16.95
C LYS A 319 -14.88 -5.15 -17.72
N VAL A 320 -14.00 -5.95 -17.12
CA VAL A 320 -12.71 -6.37 -17.67
C VAL A 320 -12.45 -7.83 -17.32
N THR A 321 -11.54 -8.43 -18.07
CA THR A 321 -11.00 -9.76 -17.81
C THR A 321 -9.76 -9.66 -16.92
N LEU A 322 -9.34 -10.80 -16.36
CA LEU A 322 -8.10 -10.88 -15.60
C LEU A 322 -6.87 -10.60 -16.49
N LYS A 323 -6.99 -10.88 -17.79
CA LYS A 323 -5.96 -10.56 -18.79
C LYS A 323 -5.81 -9.04 -18.98
N ASP A 324 -6.91 -8.30 -19.09
CA ASP A 324 -6.86 -6.84 -19.24
C ASP A 324 -6.14 -6.18 -18.05
N ILE A 325 -6.39 -6.69 -16.83
CA ILE A 325 -5.70 -6.24 -15.61
C ILE A 325 -4.21 -6.58 -15.66
N TRP A 326 -3.85 -7.77 -16.14
CA TRP A 326 -2.47 -8.21 -16.30
C TRP A 326 -1.71 -7.36 -17.33
N GLU A 327 -2.33 -7.03 -18.47
CA GLU A 327 -1.74 -6.18 -19.51
C GLU A 327 -1.45 -4.77 -18.97
N GLU A 328 -2.42 -4.20 -18.24
CA GLU A 328 -2.26 -2.88 -17.64
C GLU A 328 -1.16 -2.86 -16.56
N PHE A 329 -1.10 -3.91 -15.73
CA PHE A 329 -0.07 -4.08 -14.73
C PHE A 329 1.33 -4.14 -15.35
N HIS A 330 1.51 -4.85 -16.47
CA HIS A 330 2.78 -4.92 -17.18
C HIS A 330 3.15 -3.55 -17.78
N GLU A 331 2.20 -2.86 -18.42
CA GLU A 331 2.44 -1.53 -18.99
C GLU A 331 2.83 -0.49 -17.91
N VAL A 332 2.25 -0.57 -16.72
CA VAL A 332 2.61 0.28 -15.59
C VAL A 332 3.99 -0.09 -15.05
N ASN A 333 4.26 -1.37 -14.82
CA ASN A 333 5.55 -1.82 -14.28
C ASN A 333 6.74 -1.54 -15.20
N GLU A 334 6.56 -1.59 -16.53
CA GLU A 334 7.60 -1.18 -17.49
C GLU A 334 8.02 0.29 -17.33
N LYS A 335 7.15 1.12 -16.76
CA LYS A 335 7.37 2.56 -16.57
C LYS A 335 7.85 2.92 -15.17
N LEU A 336 7.88 1.95 -14.25
CA LEU A 336 8.31 2.18 -12.89
C LEU A 336 9.80 1.84 -12.73
N PRO A 337 10.56 2.62 -11.94
CA PRO A 337 11.94 2.29 -11.60
C PRO A 337 12.07 0.92 -10.92
N GLU A 338 11.04 0.54 -10.16
CA GLU A 338 10.92 -0.76 -9.51
C GLU A 338 9.54 -1.36 -9.79
N PRO A 339 9.46 -2.60 -10.31
CA PRO A 339 8.19 -3.26 -10.54
C PRO A 339 7.43 -3.42 -9.23
N LEU A 340 6.17 -3.01 -9.20
CA LEU A 340 5.30 -3.25 -8.06
C LEU A 340 4.93 -4.74 -8.05
N PRO A 341 4.86 -5.37 -6.87
CA PRO A 341 4.55 -6.79 -6.78
C PRO A 341 3.06 -7.08 -7.01
N GLY A 342 2.21 -6.08 -7.25
CA GLY A 342 0.80 -6.28 -7.57
C GLY A 342 0.14 -5.04 -8.14
N TRP A 343 -1.03 -5.24 -8.74
CA TRP A 343 -1.82 -4.17 -9.32
C TRP A 343 -2.31 -3.19 -8.24
N LEU A 344 -1.85 -1.94 -8.31
CA LEU A 344 -2.09 -0.86 -7.32
C LEU A 344 -2.76 0.38 -7.92
N SER A 345 -2.67 0.56 -9.24
CA SER A 345 -3.18 1.73 -9.95
C SER A 345 -3.79 1.27 -11.27
N THR A 346 -4.83 1.97 -11.72
CA THR A 346 -5.55 1.59 -12.93
C THR A 346 -5.78 2.73 -13.93
N LYS A 347 -5.43 2.46 -15.19
CA LYS A 347 -5.82 3.16 -16.42
C LYS A 347 -7.01 2.49 -17.12
N LEU A 348 -7.32 1.23 -16.78
CA LEU A 348 -8.58 0.60 -17.19
C LEU A 348 -9.73 1.51 -16.80
N PRO A 349 -10.83 1.51 -17.58
CA PRO A 349 -11.80 2.59 -17.57
C PRO A 349 -12.09 3.05 -16.15
N LYS A 350 -11.60 4.25 -15.82
CA LYS A 350 -12.29 5.07 -14.84
C LYS A 350 -13.69 5.16 -15.41
N VAL A 351 -14.70 4.83 -14.63
CA VAL A 351 -16.07 5.16 -15.02
C VAL A 351 -16.00 6.65 -15.36
N VAL A 352 -16.06 6.95 -16.66
CA VAL A 352 -15.98 8.33 -17.12
C VAL A 352 -17.33 8.86 -16.75
N TRP A 353 -17.36 9.56 -15.63
CA TRP A 353 -18.57 10.21 -15.21
C TRP A 353 -18.94 11.26 -16.26
N PRO A 354 -20.18 11.31 -16.78
CA PRO A 354 -21.27 10.33 -16.65
C PRO A 354 -21.34 9.42 -17.89
N ASP A 355 -21.51 8.11 -17.70
CA ASP A 355 -22.05 7.28 -18.77
C ASP A 355 -23.59 7.44 -18.77
N ASN A 356 -24.11 7.61 -19.99
CA ASN A 356 -25.53 7.81 -20.34
C ASN A 356 -26.43 6.63 -19.95
#